data_AF-A0A0C2H277-F1
#
_entry.id   AF-A0A0C2H277-F1
#
_cell.length_a   1.000
_cell.length_b   1.000
_cell.length_c   1.000
_cell.angle_alpha   90.00
_cell.angle_beta   90.00
_cell.angle_gamma   90.00
#
_symmetry.space_group_name_H-M   'P 1'
#
loop_
_entity.id
_entity.type
_entity.pdbx_description
1 polymer ?
#
loop_
_entity_poly.entity_id
_entity_poly.type
_entity_poly.pdbx_seq_one_letter_code
_entity_poly.pdbx_strand_id
1 'polypeptide(L)'
;MYNDALRALKQDLEEQTKQARPIRDGPVGFAAPEWAPTLERDGMKSGIHTVAVRNFKELREKSNKWSSYGTWVIAWPADEKWSSEKIKEICSVCAQHLVESGKIVTA
;
A
#
# COMPACT_ATOMS: atom_id res chain seq x y z
N MET A 1 -5.15 -35.24 1.05
CA MET A 1 -3.96 -34.49 0.61
C MET A 1 -4.25 -33.03 0.25
N TYR A 2 -4.93 -32.70 -0.87
CA TYR A 2 -5.20 -31.28 -1.23
C TYR A 2 -6.02 -30.53 -0.17
N ASN A 3 -7.08 -31.15 0.33
CA ASN A 3 -7.93 -30.55 1.37
C ASN A 3 -7.21 -30.37 2.71
N ASP A 4 -6.25 -31.25 3.03
CA ASP A 4 -5.47 -31.17 4.27
C ASP A 4 -4.45 -30.03 4.20
N ALA A 5 -3.77 -29.90 3.06
CA ALA A 5 -2.85 -28.79 2.79
C ALA A 5 -3.58 -27.44 2.78
N LEU A 6 -4.77 -27.37 2.18
CA LEU A 6 -5.59 -26.15 2.16
C LEU A 6 -6.07 -25.76 3.57
N ARG A 7 -6.44 -26.76 4.39
CA ARG A 7 -6.87 -26.54 5.78
C ARG A 7 -5.72 -26.05 6.66
N ALA A 8 -4.55 -26.66 6.55
CA ALA A 8 -3.35 -26.23 7.25
C ALA A 8 -2.98 -24.78 6.88
N LEU A 9 -2.98 -24.46 5.58
CA LEU A 9 -2.71 -23.10 5.10
C LEU A 9 -3.69 -22.06 5.69
N LYS A 10 -4.98 -22.41 5.77
CA LYS A 10 -6.01 -21.53 6.36
C LYS A 10 -5.78 -21.33 7.86
N GLN A 11 -5.39 -22.38 8.59
CA GLN A 11 -5.09 -22.30 10.02
C GLN A 11 -3.84 -21.45 10.28
N ASP A 12 -2.78 -21.63 9.49
CA ASP A 12 -1.57 -20.79 9.57
C ASP A 12 -1.88 -19.32 9.30
N LEU A 13 -2.72 -19.04 8.28
CA LEU A 13 -3.19 -17.69 7.98
C LEU A 13 -3.99 -17.09 9.15
N GLU A 14 -4.91 -17.85 9.74
CA GLU A 14 -5.68 -17.43 10.92
C GLU A 14 -4.81 -17.19 12.16
N GLU A 15 -3.82 -18.04 12.42
CA GLU A 15 -2.88 -17.85 13.53
C GLU A 15 -1.99 -16.62 13.33
N GLN A 16 -1.53 -16.38 12.09
CA GLN A 16 -0.82 -15.16 11.73
C GLN A 16 -1.70 -13.91 11.83
N THR A 17 -3.02 -14.02 11.63
CA THR A 17 -3.94 -12.89 11.85
C THR A 17 -4.24 -12.67 13.33
N LYS A 18 -4.29 -13.74 14.15
CA LYS A 18 -4.50 -13.69 15.61
C LYS A 18 -3.27 -13.15 16.35
N GLN A 19 -2.07 -13.39 15.83
CA GLN A 19 -0.87 -12.64 16.20
C GLN A 19 -0.98 -11.24 15.57
N ALA A 20 -1.77 -10.36 16.19
CA ALA A 20 -1.91 -8.98 15.75
C ALA A 20 -0.51 -8.35 15.63
N ARG A 21 0.02 -8.27 14.40
CA ARG A 21 1.25 -7.53 14.14
C ARG A 21 1.05 -6.13 14.70
N PRO A 22 2.03 -5.59 15.45
CA PRO A 22 1.91 -4.25 16.02
C PRO A 22 1.69 -3.27 14.88
N ILE A 23 0.48 -2.72 14.76
CA ILE A 23 0.13 -1.84 13.66
C ILE A 23 0.97 -0.58 13.78
N ARG A 24 1.71 -0.26 12.73
CA ARG A 24 2.46 1.00 12.68
C ARG A 24 1.50 2.18 12.79
N ASP A 25 1.70 2.99 13.83
CA ASP A 25 0.97 4.23 14.00
C ASP A 25 1.54 5.34 13.10
N GLY A 26 0.70 6.30 12.73
CA GLY A 26 1.08 7.42 11.86
C GLY A 26 0.02 7.79 10.83
N PRO A 27 0.31 8.83 10.02
CA PRO A 27 -0.63 9.33 9.03
C PRO A 27 -0.93 8.30 7.94
N VAL A 28 -2.04 8.53 7.24
CA VAL A 28 -2.46 7.75 6.08
C VAL A 28 -1.96 8.44 4.82
N GLY A 29 -1.21 7.71 4.00
CA GLY A 29 -0.75 8.17 2.69
C GLY A 29 -1.71 7.66 1.65
N PHE A 30 -2.43 8.55 0.97
CA PHE A 30 -3.37 8.17 -0.06
C PHE A 30 -2.80 8.52 -1.43
N ALA A 31 -2.36 7.50 -2.17
CA ALA A 31 -2.02 7.59 -3.59
C ALA A 31 -3.34 7.56 -4.36
N ALA A 32 -3.86 8.74 -4.64
CA ALA A 32 -5.15 8.95 -5.25
C ALA A 32 -5.03 8.96 -6.78
N PRO A 33 -6.11 8.64 -7.50
CA PRO A 33 -6.13 8.67 -8.95
C PRO A 33 -6.00 10.11 -9.50
N GLU A 34 -5.69 10.23 -10.79
CA GLU A 34 -5.42 11.51 -11.47
C GLU A 34 -6.53 12.56 -11.35
N TRP A 35 -7.77 12.15 -11.08
CA TRP A 35 -8.91 13.06 -10.92
C TRP A 35 -9.09 13.62 -9.48
N ALA A 36 -8.24 13.23 -8.54
CA ALA A 36 -8.23 13.73 -7.16
C ALA A 36 -7.32 14.97 -6.81
N PRO A 37 -6.82 15.83 -7.73
CA PRO A 37 -5.96 16.97 -7.37
C PRO A 37 -6.61 17.96 -6.40
N THR A 38 -7.94 18.02 -6.35
CA THR A 38 -8.64 18.84 -5.36
C THR A 38 -8.34 18.38 -3.93
N LEU A 39 -8.27 17.07 -3.69
CA LEU A 39 -7.93 16.51 -2.37
C LEU A 39 -6.46 16.72 -2.01
N GLU A 40 -5.55 16.73 -2.99
CA GLU A 40 -4.14 17.05 -2.75
C GLU A 40 -3.95 18.53 -2.37
N ARG A 41 -4.72 19.45 -2.98
CA ARG A 41 -4.69 20.89 -2.66
C ARG A 41 -5.20 21.19 -1.26
N ASP A 42 -6.08 20.36 -0.71
CA ASP A 42 -6.54 20.48 0.67
C ASP A 42 -5.43 20.15 1.70
N GLY A 43 -4.31 19.59 1.25
CA GLY A 43 -3.21 19.17 2.10
C GLY A 43 -3.62 18.02 3.01
N MET A 44 -3.04 17.97 4.21
CA MET A 44 -3.36 16.92 5.17
C MET A 44 -4.69 17.21 5.89
N LYS A 45 -5.67 16.33 5.72
CA LYS A 45 -6.99 16.43 6.37
C LYS A 45 -7.27 15.18 7.19
N SER A 46 -7.58 15.36 8.48
CA SER A 46 -7.94 14.27 9.40
C SER A 46 -6.93 13.12 9.43
N GLY A 47 -5.62 13.41 9.33
CA GLY A 47 -4.58 12.38 9.30
C GLY A 47 -4.30 11.78 7.93
N ILE A 48 -5.04 12.17 6.89
CA ILE A 48 -4.88 11.67 5.52
C ILE A 48 -4.13 12.72 4.69
N HIS A 49 -3.00 12.31 4.13
CA HIS A 49 -2.26 13.06 3.13
C HIS A 49 -2.52 12.45 1.76
N THR A 50 -3.23 13.21 0.92
CA THR A 50 -3.59 12.79 -0.43
C THR A 50 -2.57 13.30 -1.44
N VAL A 51 -2.14 12.42 -2.34
CA VAL A 51 -1.28 12.76 -3.47
C VAL A 51 -1.88 12.16 -4.72
N ALA A 52 -2.17 12.97 -5.75
CA ALA A 52 -2.63 12.46 -7.02
C ALA A 52 -1.46 11.81 -7.77
N VAL A 53 -1.67 10.59 -8.27
CA VAL A 53 -0.66 9.78 -8.94
C VAL A 53 -1.18 9.39 -10.32
N ARG A 54 -0.44 9.77 -11.36
CA ARG A 54 -0.85 9.56 -12.76
C ARG A 54 -0.21 8.35 -13.41
N ASN A 55 0.95 7.93 -12.91
CA ASN A 55 1.74 6.86 -13.50
C ASN A 55 2.51 6.07 -12.43
N PHE A 56 3.01 4.90 -12.79
CA PHE A 56 3.74 4.02 -11.86
C PHE A 56 5.04 4.65 -11.36
N LYS A 57 5.66 5.56 -12.14
CA LYS A 57 6.86 6.27 -11.71
C LYS A 57 6.56 7.21 -10.55
N GLU A 58 5.51 8.01 -10.66
CA GLU A 58 5.03 8.88 -9.59
C GLU A 58 4.65 8.07 -8.36
N LEU A 59 3.96 6.92 -8.52
CA LEU A 59 3.59 6.06 -7.40
C LEU A 59 4.83 5.65 -6.60
N ARG A 60 5.86 5.16 -7.30
CA ARG A 60 7.13 4.76 -6.67
C ARG A 60 7.79 5.90 -5.92
N GLU A 61 7.91 7.06 -6.57
CA GLU A 61 8.57 8.24 -5.99
C GLU A 61 7.85 8.74 -4.72
N LYS A 62 6.52 8.68 -4.70
CA LYS A 62 5.71 9.11 -3.55
C LYS A 62 5.76 8.09 -2.42
N SER A 63 5.63 6.79 -2.72
CA SER A 63 5.74 5.72 -1.72
C SER A 63 7.08 5.74 -0.97
N ASN A 64 8.19 6.04 -1.66
CA ASN A 64 9.51 6.18 -1.02
C ASN A 64 9.59 7.32 0.01
N LYS A 65 8.70 8.32 -0.07
CA LYS A 65 8.64 9.46 0.86
C LYS A 65 7.74 9.19 2.07
N TRP A 66 7.00 8.09 2.09
CA TRP A 66 6.03 7.75 3.13
C TRP A 66 6.59 6.77 4.17
N SER A 67 7.90 6.81 4.39
CA SER A 67 8.57 5.92 5.34
C SER A 67 8.14 6.12 6.79
N SER A 68 7.41 7.18 7.15
CA SER A 68 6.87 7.43 8.50
C SER A 68 5.37 7.16 8.63
N TYR A 69 4.71 6.74 7.55
CA TYR A 69 3.25 6.66 7.48
C TYR A 69 2.81 5.29 7.97
N GLY A 70 1.71 5.22 8.71
CA GLY A 70 1.23 3.94 9.26
C GLY A 70 0.48 3.11 8.22
N THR A 71 -0.34 3.77 7.41
CA THR A 71 -1.20 3.14 6.39
C THR A 71 -1.00 3.80 5.04
N TRP A 72 -0.85 2.98 4.00
CA TRP A 72 -0.87 3.42 2.61
C TRP A 72 -2.15 2.96 1.95
N VAL A 73 -2.87 3.88 1.32
CA VAL A 73 -4.01 3.59 0.46
C VAL A 73 -3.57 3.86 -0.97
N ILE A 74 -3.62 2.85 -1.83
CA ILE A 74 -3.11 2.92 -3.20
C ILE A 74 -4.27 2.66 -4.17
N ALA A 75 -4.68 3.70 -4.89
CA ALA A 75 -5.43 3.55 -6.12
C ALA A 75 -4.43 3.40 -7.27
N TRP A 76 -4.47 2.25 -7.96
CA TRP A 76 -3.49 1.98 -9.01
C TRP A 76 -3.69 2.93 -10.21
N PRO A 77 -2.61 3.58 -10.70
CA PRO A 77 -2.72 4.46 -11.85
C PRO A 77 -3.05 3.64 -13.10
N ALA A 78 -3.92 4.19 -13.95
CA ALA A 78 -4.24 3.63 -15.26
C ALA A 78 -3.12 3.96 -16.28
N ASP A 79 -1.93 3.42 -16.04
CA ASP A 79 -0.72 3.71 -16.80
C ASP A 79 -0.40 2.62 -17.82
N GLU A 80 -0.46 2.97 -19.11
CA GLU A 80 -0.13 2.08 -20.22
C GLU A 80 1.38 1.81 -20.34
N LYS A 81 2.23 2.64 -19.72
CA LYS A 81 3.70 2.56 -19.82
C LYS A 81 4.31 1.78 -18.66
N TRP A 82 3.73 0.63 -18.37
CA TRP A 82 4.21 -0.29 -17.33
C TRP A 82 5.30 -1.23 -17.84
N SER A 83 6.15 -1.69 -16.93
CA SER A 83 7.07 -2.81 -17.17
C SER A 83 7.09 -3.70 -15.93
N SER A 84 7.47 -4.97 -16.10
CA SER A 84 7.56 -5.92 -14.98
C SER A 84 8.49 -5.40 -13.89
N GLU A 85 9.58 -4.76 -14.30
CA GLU A 85 10.64 -4.25 -13.43
C GLU A 85 10.09 -3.10 -12.57
N LYS A 86 9.38 -2.14 -13.16
CA LYS A 86 8.76 -1.02 -12.43
C LYS A 86 7.75 -1.52 -11.39
N ILE A 87 6.91 -2.48 -11.76
CA ILE A 87 5.92 -3.05 -10.83
C ILE A 87 6.62 -3.80 -9.70
N LYS A 88 7.65 -4.59 -10.01
CA LYS A 88 8.45 -5.29 -8.99
C LYS A 88 9.08 -4.32 -8.00
N GLU A 89 9.64 -3.20 -8.46
CA GLU A 89 10.19 -2.17 -7.58
C GLU A 89 9.15 -1.61 -6.61
N ILE A 90 7.94 -1.30 -7.09
CA ILE A 90 6.84 -0.83 -6.25
C ILE A 90 6.43 -1.90 -5.24
N CYS A 91 6.29 -3.15 -5.70
CA CYS A 91 5.96 -4.28 -4.84
C CYS A 91 7.05 -4.52 -3.77
N SER A 92 8.33 -4.32 -4.08
CA SER A 92 9.41 -4.42 -3.10
C SER A 92 9.28 -3.36 -2.00
N VAL A 93 8.94 -2.12 -2.35
CA VAL A 93 8.70 -1.05 -1.37
C VAL A 93 7.47 -1.36 -0.52
N CYS A 94 6.38 -1.84 -1.14
CA CYS A 94 5.19 -2.28 -0.42
C CYS A 94 5.48 -3.45 0.53
N ALA A 95 6.26 -4.44 0.08
CA ALA A 95 6.67 -5.57 0.90
C ALA A 95 7.50 -5.12 2.11
N GLN A 96 8.42 -4.17 1.92
CA GLN A 96 9.18 -3.58 3.02
C GLN A 96 8.26 -2.89 4.03
N HIS A 97 7.31 -2.07 3.56
CA HIS A 97 6.34 -1.40 4.43
C HIS A 97 5.50 -2.40 5.25
N LEU A 98 5.09 -3.53 4.64
CA LEU A 98 4.37 -4.60 5.34
C LEU A 98 5.24 -5.35 6.39
N VAL A 99 6.54 -5.49 6.12
CA VAL A 99 7.52 -6.06 7.10
C VAL A 99 7.71 -5.11 8.28
N GLU A 100 7.70 -3.79 8.03
CA GLU A 100 7.72 -2.74 9.05
C GLU A 100 6.36 -2.57 9.78
N SER A 101 5.47 -3.55 9.65
CA SER A 101 4.12 -3.58 10.22
C SER A 101 3.20 -2.43 9.78
N GLY A 102 3.54 -1.81 8.65
CA GLY A 102 2.67 -0.91 7.91
C GLY A 102 1.48 -1.63 7.31
N LYS A 103 0.41 -0.87 7.06
CA LYS A 103 -0.79 -1.36 6.37
C LYS A 103 -0.82 -0.86 4.94
N ILE A 104 -1.30 -1.71 4.04
CA ILE A 104 -1.57 -1.33 2.65
C ILE A 104 -3.02 -1.69 2.33
N VAL A 105 -3.76 -0.73 1.78
CA VAL A 105 -5.11 -0.89 1.26
C VAL A 105 -5.05 -0.56 -0.23
N THR A 106 -5.56 -1.43 -1.08
CA THR A 106 -5.59 -1.23 -2.53
C THR A 106 -7.02 -1.14 -3.03
N ALA A 107 -7.29 -0.25 -3.99
CA ALA A 107 -8.59 -0.08 -4.64
C ALA A 107 -8.46 -0.14 -6.17
#